data_AF-G5C9R6-F1
#
_entry.id   AF-G5C9R6-F1
#
_cell.length_a   1.000
_cell.length_b   1.000
_cell.length_c   1.000
_cell.angle_alpha   90.00
_cell.angle_beta   90.00
_cell.angle_gamma   90.00
#
_symmetry.space_group_name_H-M   'P 1'
#
loop_
_entity.id
_entity.type
_entity.pdbx_description
1 polymer ?
#
loop_
_entity_poly.entity_id
_entity_poly.type
_entity_poly.pdbx_seq_one_letter_code
_entity_poly.pdbx_strand_id
1 'polypeptide(L)'
;MALEGDNCVFDGVIYRSGEKFEPNCQYHCTCRDGQIGCVPRCQLDVLLPGPDCPAPRKVAVPGECCEKWTCGPNEEGTLGSLALPAYRPEATVGVEVSDSSINCIEQTTEWSACSRSCGMGLSSRVTNRNHQCDMVKQTRLCMVRPCEAEPEQPPEKKGKKCLRTKKSLQAIHLRYENCTSLLTYKPRFCGVCSDGRCCTPHNTKTVQVEFQCSPGQAVQKPVMVISTCTCHTNCPQNNEAFLQQPELKASGGEI
;
A
#
# COMPACT_ATOMS: atom_id res chain seq x y z
N MET A 1 17.91 -44.83 25.85
CA MET A 1 16.79 -45.29 25.00
C MET A 1 16.59 -44.20 23.96
N ALA A 2 16.87 -44.48 22.69
CA ALA A 2 16.65 -43.52 21.62
C ALA A 2 15.14 -43.41 21.41
N LEU A 3 14.59 -42.20 21.47
CA LEU A 3 13.19 -41.95 21.13
C LEU A 3 13.07 -42.21 19.62
N GLU A 4 12.45 -43.34 19.25
CA GLU A 4 12.06 -43.60 17.86
C GLU A 4 10.99 -42.58 17.52
N GLY A 5 11.34 -41.59 16.69
CA GLY A 5 10.42 -40.56 16.25
C GLY A 5 9.33 -41.14 15.36
N ASP A 6 8.12 -40.58 15.44
CA ASP A 6 6.98 -41.06 14.66
C ASP A 6 7.23 -40.98 13.14
N ASN A 7 6.75 -42.00 12.42
CA ASN A 7 6.83 -42.05 10.96
C ASN A 7 5.82 -41.08 10.33
N CYS A 8 6.13 -40.57 9.14
CA CYS A 8 5.25 -39.70 8.36
C CYS A 8 4.64 -40.45 7.18
N VAL A 9 3.47 -40.02 6.71
CA VAL A 9 2.83 -40.56 5.49
C VAL A 9 2.68 -39.44 4.48
N PHE A 10 3.23 -39.62 3.27
CA PHE A 10 3.11 -38.69 2.16
C PHE A 10 2.79 -39.43 0.87
N ASP A 11 1.70 -39.03 0.22
CA ASP A 11 1.20 -39.65 -1.02
C ASP A 11 1.06 -41.19 -0.94
N GLY A 12 0.62 -41.68 0.23
CA GLY A 12 0.45 -43.11 0.51
C GLY A 12 1.74 -43.89 0.83
N VAL A 13 2.91 -43.23 0.83
CA VAL A 13 4.21 -43.81 1.20
C VAL A 13 4.57 -43.45 2.64
N ILE A 14 5.10 -44.41 3.39
CA ILE A 14 5.53 -44.25 4.78
C ILE A 14 7.02 -43.91 4.83
N TYR A 15 7.36 -42.80 5.47
CA TYR A 15 8.73 -42.31 5.67
C TYR A 15 9.08 -42.35 7.16
N ARG A 16 10.28 -42.82 7.49
CA ARG A 16 10.77 -42.88 8.88
C ARG A 16 11.18 -41.50 9.40
N SER A 17 11.11 -41.29 10.72
CA SER A 17 11.64 -40.05 11.30
C SER A 17 13.13 -39.89 10.98
N GLY A 18 13.50 -38.77 10.39
CA GLY A 18 14.83 -38.47 9.83
C GLY A 18 14.99 -38.77 8.34
N GLU A 19 14.02 -39.43 7.70
CA GLU A 19 14.08 -39.80 6.28
C GLU A 19 13.84 -38.58 5.38
N LYS A 20 14.68 -38.45 4.34
CA LYS A 20 14.64 -37.37 3.36
C LYS A 20 14.17 -37.91 2.03
N PHE A 21 13.26 -37.21 1.37
CA PHE A 21 12.70 -37.62 0.08
C PHE A 21 12.42 -36.42 -0.82
N GLU A 22 12.37 -36.65 -2.12
CA GLU A 22 12.13 -35.60 -3.13
C GLU A 22 10.83 -35.92 -3.87
N PRO A 23 9.68 -35.37 -3.45
CA PRO A 23 8.39 -35.68 -4.08
C PRO A 23 8.33 -35.21 -5.54
N ASN A 24 9.10 -34.18 -5.88
CA ASN A 24 9.37 -33.77 -7.24
C ASN A 24 10.73 -33.04 -7.27
N CYS A 25 11.19 -32.67 -8.46
CA CYS A 25 12.49 -32.02 -8.61
C CYS A 25 12.56 -30.61 -7.96
N GLN A 26 11.41 -29.99 -7.66
CA GLN A 26 11.32 -28.63 -7.09
C GLN A 26 11.35 -28.61 -5.56
N TYR A 27 11.15 -29.74 -4.88
CA TYR A 27 11.05 -29.79 -3.42
C TYR A 27 11.90 -30.91 -2.83
N HIS A 28 12.53 -30.61 -1.70
CA HIS A 28 13.23 -31.58 -0.86
C HIS A 28 12.54 -31.63 0.50
N CYS A 29 12.05 -32.79 0.89
CA CYS A 29 11.26 -32.99 2.10
C CYS A 29 11.99 -33.87 3.12
N THR A 30 11.67 -33.68 4.40
CA THR A 30 12.18 -34.50 5.49
C THR A 30 11.04 -34.82 6.44
N CYS A 31 10.91 -36.10 6.79
CA CYS A 31 10.04 -36.55 7.85
C CYS A 31 10.75 -36.35 9.20
N ARG A 32 10.08 -35.71 10.16
CA ARG A 32 10.56 -35.54 11.52
C ARG A 32 9.39 -35.65 12.48
N ASP A 33 9.41 -36.71 13.29
CA ASP A 33 8.46 -36.95 14.38
C ASP A 33 6.99 -36.80 13.94
N GLY A 34 6.63 -37.50 12.86
CA GLY A 34 5.27 -37.48 12.29
C GLY A 34 4.94 -36.27 11.42
N GLN A 35 5.82 -35.27 11.32
CA GLN A 35 5.62 -34.07 10.51
C GLN A 35 6.58 -34.01 9.32
N ILE A 36 6.07 -33.51 8.19
CA ILE A 36 6.86 -33.36 6.95
C ILE A 36 7.18 -31.90 6.73
N GLY A 37 8.47 -31.58 6.68
CA GLY A 37 8.97 -30.26 6.30
C GLY A 37 9.59 -30.32 4.91
N CYS A 38 9.17 -29.46 3.99
CA CYS A 38 9.71 -29.37 2.64
C CYS A 38 10.36 -28.01 2.39
N VAL A 39 11.51 -28.01 1.71
CA VAL A 39 12.20 -26.81 1.26
C VAL A 39 12.24 -26.76 -0.27
N PRO A 40 12.02 -25.59 -0.88
CA PRO A 40 12.09 -25.43 -2.32
C PRO A 40 13.54 -25.53 -2.80
N ARG A 41 13.76 -26.27 -3.89
CA ARG A 41 15.06 -26.41 -4.59
C ARG A 41 15.27 -25.35 -5.67
N CYS A 42 14.18 -24.75 -6.14
CA CYS A 42 14.21 -23.67 -7.13
C CYS A 42 14.31 -22.30 -6.47
N GLN A 43 14.90 -21.34 -7.19
CA GLN A 43 14.91 -19.94 -6.75
C GLN A 43 13.49 -19.36 -6.85
N LEU A 44 12.98 -18.88 -5.72
CA LEU A 44 11.72 -18.15 -5.60
C LEU A 44 11.95 -16.65 -5.81
N ASP A 45 12.73 -16.33 -6.83
CA ASP A 45 13.01 -14.97 -7.26
C ASP A 45 11.79 -14.32 -7.92
N VAL A 46 11.66 -13.00 -7.76
CA VAL A 46 10.59 -12.18 -8.33
C VAL A 46 11.20 -11.18 -9.31
N LEU A 47 10.82 -11.25 -10.59
CA LEU A 47 11.19 -10.26 -11.59
C LEU A 47 10.09 -9.20 -11.69
N LEU A 48 10.42 -7.95 -11.38
CA LEU A 48 9.52 -6.81 -11.52
C LEU A 48 9.49 -6.31 -12.97
N PRO A 49 8.36 -5.74 -13.43
CA PRO A 49 8.28 -5.08 -14.72
C PRO A 49 9.36 -4.01 -14.88
N GLY A 50 10.17 -4.14 -15.94
CA GLY A 50 11.21 -3.20 -16.32
C GLY A 50 10.97 -2.62 -17.72
N PRO A 51 11.71 -1.58 -18.12
CA PRO A 51 11.59 -0.99 -19.45
C PRO A 51 11.82 -2.01 -20.58
N ASP A 52 12.68 -3.01 -20.37
CA ASP A 52 12.98 -4.09 -21.32
C ASP A 52 12.10 -5.34 -21.13
N CYS A 53 11.26 -5.37 -20.09
CA CYS A 53 10.42 -6.52 -19.75
C CYS A 53 9.14 -6.05 -19.03
N PRO A 54 8.15 -5.51 -19.76
CA PRO A 54 6.95 -4.94 -19.15
C PRO A 54 6.01 -6.00 -18.56
N ALA A 55 6.07 -7.23 -19.07
CA ALA A 55 5.26 -8.36 -18.60
C ALA A 55 6.15 -9.61 -18.37
N PRO A 56 6.90 -9.65 -17.24
CA PRO A 56 7.70 -10.81 -16.88
C PRO A 56 6.79 -11.98 -16.50
N ARG A 57 7.05 -13.16 -17.06
CA ARG A 57 6.31 -14.40 -16.79
C ARG A 57 7.28 -15.56 -16.56
N LYS A 58 7.10 -16.30 -15.47
CA LYS A 58 7.75 -17.61 -15.27
C LYS A 58 7.13 -18.64 -16.19
N VAL A 59 7.97 -19.35 -16.95
CA VAL A 59 7.54 -20.42 -17.84
C VAL A 59 8.40 -21.66 -17.62
N ALA A 60 7.78 -22.83 -17.76
CA ALA A 60 8.49 -24.09 -17.76
C ALA A 60 9.40 -24.18 -19.00
N VAL A 61 10.67 -24.49 -18.77
CA VAL A 61 11.65 -24.65 -19.85
C VAL A 61 11.89 -26.15 -20.05
N PRO A 62 11.81 -26.67 -21.29
CA PRO A 62 12.06 -28.08 -21.55
C PRO A 62 13.45 -28.53 -21.06
N GLY A 63 13.50 -29.60 -20.27
CA GLY A 63 14.74 -30.16 -19.74
C GLY A 63 15.27 -29.49 -18.45
N GLU A 64 14.60 -28.45 -17.95
CA GLU A 64 14.93 -27.78 -16.69
C GLU A 64 13.86 -28.07 -15.64
N CYS A 65 14.29 -28.26 -14.39
CA CYS A 65 13.33 -28.45 -13.30
C CYS A 65 12.62 -27.15 -12.89
N CYS A 66 13.38 -26.05 -12.90
CA CYS A 66 12.93 -24.75 -12.43
C CYS A 66 12.44 -23.88 -13.58
N GLU A 67 11.37 -23.15 -13.32
CA GLU A 67 10.84 -22.17 -14.26
C GLU A 67 11.82 -21.01 -14.42
N LYS A 68 11.90 -20.46 -15.63
CA LYS A 68 12.73 -19.29 -15.93
C LYS A 68 11.86 -18.11 -16.33
N TRP A 69 12.37 -16.92 -16.06
CA TRP A 69 11.73 -15.69 -16.49
C TRP A 69 11.81 -15.53 -18.00
N THR A 70 10.66 -15.22 -18.59
CA THR A 70 10.56 -14.80 -19.99
C THR A 70 9.73 -13.53 -20.06
N CYS A 71 10.08 -12.65 -20.98
CA CYS A 71 9.29 -11.47 -21.29
C CYS A 71 8.35 -11.85 -22.44
N GLY A 72 7.05 -11.63 -22.26
CA GLY A 72 6.09 -11.84 -23.33
C GLY A 72 6.40 -10.95 -24.54
N PRO A 73 5.99 -11.33 -25.77
CA PRO A 73 6.18 -10.48 -26.93
C PRO A 73 5.47 -9.14 -26.70
N ASN A 74 6.23 -8.05 -26.86
CA ASN A 74 5.70 -6.70 -26.92
C ASN A 74 4.68 -6.63 -28.06
N GLU A 75 3.46 -6.23 -27.74
CA GLU A 75 2.56 -5.72 -28.78
C GLU A 75 3.17 -4.40 -29.26
N GLU A 76 3.40 -4.31 -30.56
CA GLU A 76 4.25 -3.31 -31.23
C GLU A 76 4.01 -1.86 -30.77
N GLY A 77 5.12 -1.21 -30.37
CA GLY A 77 5.20 0.21 -30.04
C GLY A 77 6.52 0.78 -30.50
N THR A 78 6.64 0.93 -31.81
CA THR A 78 7.61 1.68 -32.63
C THR A 78 8.45 2.76 -31.93
N LEU A 79 9.77 2.52 -31.99
CA LEU A 79 10.86 3.49 -32.23
C LEU A 79 11.15 4.60 -31.19
N GLY A 80 12.29 4.48 -30.51
CA GLY A 80 12.89 5.58 -29.76
C GLY A 80 14.19 5.22 -29.06
N SER A 81 15.19 4.81 -29.84
CA SER A 81 16.58 4.70 -29.37
C SER A 81 17.02 6.04 -28.75
N LEU A 82 17.69 6.01 -27.59
CA LEU A 82 19.04 6.58 -27.38
C LEU A 82 19.43 6.66 -25.88
N ALA A 83 20.67 6.20 -25.65
CA ALA A 83 21.61 6.52 -24.57
C ALA A 83 21.57 5.77 -23.22
N LEU A 84 22.54 4.85 -23.08
CA LEU A 84 23.06 4.28 -21.83
C LEU A 84 23.65 5.36 -20.88
N PRO A 85 23.58 5.12 -19.56
CA PRO A 85 24.77 5.32 -18.73
C PRO A 85 25.13 4.07 -17.93
N ALA A 86 26.45 3.81 -17.94
CA ALA A 86 27.24 2.82 -17.22
C ALA A 86 26.65 2.30 -15.88
N TYR A 87 26.46 0.99 -15.81
CA TYR A 87 26.14 0.24 -14.60
C TYR A 87 27.37 0.20 -13.66
N ARG A 88 27.16 0.62 -12.41
CA ARG A 88 28.10 0.49 -11.29
C ARG A 88 27.59 -0.66 -10.41
N PRO A 89 28.34 -1.75 -10.17
CA PRO A 89 27.85 -2.85 -9.36
C PRO A 89 28.24 -2.62 -7.89
N GLU A 90 27.33 -2.05 -7.09
CA GLU A 90 27.37 -2.10 -5.61
C GLU A 90 25.92 -2.04 -5.11
N ALA A 91 25.44 -2.78 -4.11
CA ALA A 91 26.02 -3.75 -3.20
C ALA A 91 24.88 -4.71 -2.80
N THR A 92 25.19 -6.00 -2.65
CA THR A 92 24.28 -7.00 -2.08
C THR A 92 24.06 -6.68 -0.61
N VAL A 93 22.94 -6.03 -0.29
CA VAL A 93 22.45 -5.92 1.08
C VAL A 93 21.84 -7.28 1.43
N GLY A 94 22.61 -8.11 2.12
CA GLY A 94 22.09 -9.29 2.81
C GLY A 94 21.13 -8.83 3.89
N VAL A 95 19.83 -9.09 3.69
CA VAL A 95 18.82 -8.87 4.71
C VAL A 95 18.74 -10.14 5.56
N GLU A 96 19.21 -10.01 6.79
CA GLU A 96 19.02 -11.03 7.83
C GLU A 96 17.52 -11.26 8.05
N VAL A 97 17.13 -12.53 7.92
CA VAL A 97 15.76 -13.02 8.10
C VAL A 97 15.39 -12.89 9.57
N SER A 98 14.59 -11.88 9.90
CA SER A 98 13.90 -11.81 11.19
C SER A 98 12.65 -12.67 11.16
N ASP A 99 12.67 -13.61 12.10
CA ASP A 99 11.64 -14.51 12.59
C ASP A 99 10.23 -13.88 12.69
N SER A 100 9.26 -14.43 11.94
CA SER A 100 7.82 -14.57 12.29
C SER A 100 6.97 -15.02 11.09
N SER A 101 6.82 -16.34 10.95
CA SER A 101 5.67 -17.11 10.40
C SER A 101 4.68 -16.51 9.36
N ILE A 102 5.11 -15.63 8.47
CA ILE A 102 4.35 -15.21 7.28
C ILE A 102 5.32 -15.21 6.10
N ASN A 103 5.33 -16.30 5.33
CA ASN A 103 6.14 -16.45 4.11
C ASN A 103 5.57 -15.59 2.97
N CYS A 104 5.34 -14.30 3.18
CA CYS A 104 5.07 -13.40 2.08
C CYS A 104 5.93 -12.15 2.11
N ILE A 105 6.37 -11.78 0.92
CA ILE A 105 7.11 -10.56 0.68
C ILE A 105 6.13 -9.41 0.92
N GLU A 106 6.26 -8.74 2.05
CA GLU A 106 5.39 -7.60 2.38
C GLU A 106 5.57 -6.49 1.34
N GLN A 107 4.51 -6.20 0.62
CA GLN A 107 4.38 -5.09 -0.30
C GLN A 107 3.31 -4.15 0.22
N THR A 108 3.69 -2.89 0.40
CA THR A 108 2.78 -1.84 0.80
C THR A 108 3.09 -0.61 -0.02
N THR A 109 2.12 -0.14 -0.81
CA THR A 109 2.27 1.12 -1.51
C THR A 109 2.20 2.28 -0.53
N GLU A 110 2.78 3.42 -0.92
CA GLU A 110 2.50 4.67 -0.25
C GLU A 110 1.01 5.02 -0.31
N TRP A 111 0.57 5.87 0.62
CA TRP A 111 -0.78 6.40 0.60
C TRP A 111 -0.97 7.34 -0.59
N SER A 112 -2.11 7.21 -1.28
CA SER A 112 -2.53 8.16 -2.30
C SER A 112 -2.67 9.57 -1.72
N ALA A 113 -2.64 10.57 -2.60
CA ALA A 113 -3.10 11.90 -2.25
C ALA A 113 -4.53 11.85 -1.69
N CYS A 114 -4.85 12.81 -0.81
CA CYS A 114 -6.19 12.95 -0.29
C CYS A 114 -7.15 13.32 -1.42
N SER A 115 -8.28 12.63 -1.52
CA SER A 115 -9.26 12.84 -2.60
C SER A 115 -9.85 14.25 -2.63
N ARG A 116 -9.72 15.01 -1.53
CA ARG A 116 -10.15 16.41 -1.44
C ARG A 116 -8.99 17.27 -0.97
N SER A 117 -8.88 18.46 -1.57
CA SER A 117 -7.85 19.43 -1.18
C SER A 117 -8.19 20.20 0.10
N CYS A 118 -9.46 20.18 0.54
CA CYS A 118 -9.93 20.67 1.84
C CYS A 118 -11.04 19.76 2.38
N GLY A 119 -11.31 19.86 3.68
CA GLY A 119 -12.32 19.05 4.36
C GLY A 119 -11.94 17.58 4.47
N MET A 120 -12.90 16.77 4.92
CA MET A 120 -12.71 15.33 5.07
C MET A 120 -12.81 14.64 3.71
N GLY A 121 -11.76 13.92 3.32
CA GLY A 121 -11.67 13.09 2.13
C GLY A 121 -11.10 11.70 2.43
N LEU A 122 -10.72 10.97 1.39
CA LEU A 122 -10.22 9.60 1.45
C LEU A 122 -8.81 9.51 0.85
N SER A 123 -7.95 8.72 1.48
CA SER A 123 -6.66 8.29 0.92
C SER A 123 -6.61 6.77 0.94
N SER A 124 -6.07 6.17 -0.11
CA SER A 124 -6.02 4.71 -0.27
C SER A 124 -4.59 4.23 -0.48
N ARG A 125 -4.31 3.00 -0.09
CA ARG A 125 -3.09 2.26 -0.43
C ARG A 125 -3.42 0.81 -0.71
N VAL A 126 -2.53 0.08 -1.35
CA VAL A 126 -2.64 -1.38 -1.48
C VAL A 126 -1.56 -2.03 -0.63
N THR A 127 -1.93 -3.04 0.14
CA THR A 127 -1.00 -3.81 0.96
C THR A 127 -1.39 -5.27 0.99
N ASN A 128 -0.39 -6.16 0.96
CA ASN A 128 -0.57 -7.58 1.21
C ASN A 128 -0.28 -7.97 2.66
N ARG A 129 -0.19 -7.00 3.58
CA ARG A 129 0.04 -7.27 5.00
C ARG A 129 -1.23 -7.78 5.68
N ASN A 130 -1.58 -9.02 5.39
CA ASN A 130 -2.65 -9.79 6.02
C ASN A 130 -2.26 -11.27 6.06
N HIS A 131 -2.95 -12.08 6.86
CA HIS A 131 -2.61 -13.50 7.05
C HIS A 131 -2.66 -14.34 5.75
N GLN A 132 -3.41 -13.88 4.74
CA GLN A 132 -3.57 -14.57 3.46
C GLN A 132 -2.61 -14.04 2.38
N CYS A 133 -1.89 -12.95 2.66
CA CYS A 133 -0.99 -12.26 1.74
C CYS A 133 -1.66 -11.75 0.45
N ASP A 134 -2.97 -11.49 0.50
CA ASP A 134 -3.74 -10.96 -0.61
C ASP A 134 -3.55 -9.46 -0.77
N MET A 135 -3.46 -8.96 -2.00
CA MET A 135 -3.36 -7.52 -2.25
C MET A 135 -4.71 -6.84 -1.97
N VAL A 136 -4.82 -6.17 -0.81
CA VAL A 136 -6.05 -5.51 -0.38
C VAL A 136 -5.90 -4.00 -0.41
N LYS A 137 -6.92 -3.31 -0.95
CA LYS A 137 -7.03 -1.85 -0.89
C LYS A 137 -7.45 -1.42 0.52
N GLN A 138 -6.56 -0.73 1.22
CA GLN A 138 -6.86 -0.06 2.48
C GLN A 138 -7.22 1.40 2.22
N THR A 139 -8.25 1.89 2.90
CA THR A 139 -8.70 3.28 2.80
C THR A 139 -8.69 3.92 4.19
N ARG A 140 -8.25 5.17 4.29
CA ARG A 140 -8.33 5.99 5.51
C ARG A 140 -8.87 7.38 5.21
N LEU A 141 -9.53 7.95 6.21
CA LEU A 141 -9.98 9.34 6.20
C LEU A 141 -8.77 10.29 6.24
N CYS A 142 -8.79 11.36 5.46
CA CYS A 142 -7.74 12.37 5.41
C CYS A 142 -8.33 13.79 5.42
N MET A 143 -7.68 14.71 6.13
CA MET A 143 -8.01 16.14 6.10
C MET A 143 -6.73 16.94 5.95
N VAL A 144 -6.50 17.52 4.77
CA VAL A 144 -5.30 18.33 4.52
C VAL A 144 -5.42 19.70 5.20
N ARG A 145 -6.61 20.28 5.13
CA ARG A 145 -6.99 21.59 5.69
C ARG A 145 -8.52 21.68 5.81
N PRO A 146 -9.07 22.48 6.73
CA PRO A 146 -10.50 22.79 6.74
C PRO A 146 -10.88 23.60 5.49
N CYS A 147 -12.13 23.48 5.02
CA CYS A 147 -12.62 24.26 3.87
C CYS A 147 -13.03 25.68 4.29
N GLU A 148 -13.64 25.84 5.47
CA GLU A 148 -13.92 27.13 6.07
C GLU A 148 -12.73 27.51 6.95
N ALA A 149 -11.99 28.53 6.53
CA ALA A 149 -11.02 29.16 7.40
C ALA A 149 -11.80 29.95 8.46
N GLU A 150 -11.66 29.62 9.75
CA GLU A 150 -11.93 30.61 10.79
C GLU A 150 -11.08 31.86 10.47
N PRO A 151 -11.68 33.07 10.46
CA PRO A 151 -10.96 34.29 10.20
C PRO A 151 -10.20 34.72 11.46
N GLU A 152 -9.15 33.98 11.82
CA GLU A 152 -8.18 34.48 12.79
C GLU A 152 -7.04 35.15 12.02
N GLN A 153 -7.14 36.47 11.86
CA GLN A 153 -6.01 37.31 11.50
C GLN A 153 -4.96 37.23 12.63
N PRO A 154 -3.73 36.75 12.39
CA PRO A 154 -2.61 37.06 13.26
C PRO A 154 -1.97 38.37 12.77
N PRO A 155 -1.41 39.19 13.68
CA PRO A 155 -0.88 40.50 13.36
C PRO A 155 0.24 40.38 12.31
N GLU A 156 0.29 41.34 11.39
CA GLU A 156 1.35 41.53 10.40
C GLU A 156 2.73 41.59 11.07
N LYS A 157 3.36 40.42 11.26
CA LYS A 157 4.78 40.35 11.53
C LYS A 157 5.47 40.06 10.20
N LYS A 158 6.00 41.13 9.60
CA LYS A 158 6.93 41.11 8.45
C LYS A 158 8.01 40.06 8.70
N GLY A 159 7.87 38.91 8.05
CA GLY A 159 8.79 37.79 8.15
C GLY A 159 8.36 36.67 7.21
N LYS A 160 8.84 36.72 5.97
CA LYS A 160 8.65 35.66 4.96
C LYS A 160 9.19 34.33 5.48
N LYS A 161 8.35 33.48 6.08
CA LYS A 161 8.66 32.05 6.28
C LYS A 161 7.40 31.20 6.05
N CYS A 162 7.54 30.21 5.18
CA CYS A 162 6.51 29.25 4.81
C CYS A 162 5.91 28.58 6.06
N LEU A 163 4.61 28.76 6.28
CA LEU A 163 3.82 28.05 7.29
C LEU A 163 3.58 26.61 6.79
N ARG A 164 4.65 25.80 6.73
CA ARG A 164 4.58 24.40 6.25
C ARG A 164 3.50 23.61 7.00
N THR A 165 3.30 23.87 8.28
CA THR A 165 2.22 23.26 9.09
C THR A 165 1.57 24.29 10.01
N LYS A 166 0.23 24.36 10.01
CA LYS A 166 -0.55 25.09 11.02
C LYS A 166 -1.21 24.07 11.96
N LYS A 167 -0.90 24.13 13.25
CA LYS A 167 -1.63 23.33 14.25
C LYS A 167 -2.98 24.00 14.49
N SER A 168 -4.05 23.21 14.56
CA SER A 168 -5.35 23.74 14.98
C SER A 168 -5.23 24.38 16.37
N LEU A 169 -5.71 25.61 16.49
CA LEU A 169 -5.71 26.34 17.76
C LEU A 169 -6.73 25.74 18.72
N GLN A 170 -7.84 25.21 18.18
CA GLN A 170 -8.91 24.58 18.93
C GLN A 170 -8.95 23.06 18.71
N ALA A 171 -9.44 22.34 19.73
CA ALA A 171 -9.76 20.92 19.60
C ALA A 171 -11.14 20.80 18.95
N ILE A 172 -11.22 20.10 17.82
CA ILE A 172 -12.45 19.99 17.02
C ILE A 172 -12.93 18.55 16.96
N HIS A 173 -14.24 18.36 16.80
CA HIS A 173 -14.79 17.07 16.41
C HIS A 173 -14.55 16.84 14.91
N LEU A 174 -14.13 15.62 14.55
CA LEU A 174 -14.02 15.21 13.17
C LEU A 174 -15.41 14.78 12.68
N ARG A 175 -15.77 15.22 11.46
CA ARG A 175 -17.04 14.86 10.82
C ARG A 175 -16.78 14.10 9.54
N TYR A 176 -17.50 13.00 9.37
CA TYR A 176 -17.47 12.17 8.17
C TYR A 176 -18.90 11.67 7.91
N GLU A 177 -19.48 12.07 6.79
CA GLU A 177 -20.89 11.79 6.45
C GLU A 177 -21.82 12.17 7.61
N ASN A 178 -22.70 11.27 8.05
CA ASN A 178 -23.61 11.48 9.19
C ASN A 178 -23.00 11.10 10.54
N CYS A 179 -21.67 11.08 10.64
CA CYS A 179 -20.94 10.64 11.83
C CYS A 179 -20.04 11.74 12.39
N THR A 180 -20.02 11.86 13.72
CA THR A 180 -19.17 12.80 14.46
C THR A 180 -18.28 12.04 15.44
N SER A 181 -17.01 12.41 15.54
CA SER A 181 -16.09 11.76 16.49
C SER A 181 -16.56 11.97 17.92
N LEU A 182 -16.43 10.94 18.77
CA LEU A 182 -16.80 11.05 20.19
C LEU A 182 -15.90 12.05 20.93
N LEU A 183 -14.59 12.02 20.64
CA LEU A 183 -13.61 12.92 21.22
C LEU A 183 -13.29 14.08 20.29
N THR A 184 -12.78 15.17 20.87
CA THR A 184 -12.17 16.27 20.12
C THR A 184 -10.68 16.01 19.89
N TYR A 185 -10.19 16.48 18.75
CA TYR A 185 -8.81 16.30 18.33
C TYR A 185 -8.19 17.66 17.99
N LYS A 186 -6.88 17.81 18.19
CA LYS A 186 -6.10 18.99 17.75
C LYS A 186 -5.27 18.64 16.51
N PRO A 187 -5.90 18.51 15.32
CA PRO A 187 -5.20 18.13 14.10
C PRO A 187 -4.18 19.19 13.68
N ARG A 188 -3.18 18.76 12.92
CA ARG A 188 -2.30 19.64 12.15
C ARG A 188 -2.77 19.66 10.71
N PHE A 189 -2.73 20.84 10.10
CA PHE A 189 -3.11 21.06 8.72
C PHE A 189 -1.91 21.58 7.91
N CYS A 190 -1.90 21.25 6.62
CA CYS A 190 -0.94 21.81 5.69
C CYS A 190 -1.40 23.21 5.24
N GLY A 191 -0.46 24.14 5.19
CA GLY A 191 -0.70 25.52 4.76
C GLY A 191 -0.67 25.69 3.24
N VAL A 192 -0.31 26.89 2.80
CA VAL A 192 -0.04 27.21 1.39
C VAL A 192 1.42 27.65 1.25
N CYS A 193 2.06 27.30 0.15
CA CYS A 193 3.41 27.76 -0.16
C CYS A 193 3.31 29.11 -0.90
N SER A 194 4.16 30.07 -0.54
CA SER A 194 4.12 31.44 -1.07
C SER A 194 4.69 31.57 -2.50
N ASP A 195 5.27 30.50 -3.02
CA ASP A 195 5.99 30.42 -4.29
C ASP A 195 5.19 29.65 -5.37
N GLY A 196 3.88 29.49 -5.18
CA GLY A 196 3.00 28.80 -6.13
C GLY A 196 3.10 27.28 -6.10
N ARG A 197 3.92 26.68 -5.24
CA ARG A 197 3.97 25.22 -5.01
C ARG A 197 2.79 24.74 -4.19
N CYS A 198 2.40 23.48 -4.39
CA CYS A 198 1.45 22.81 -3.51
C CYS A 198 2.13 22.35 -2.22
N CYS A 199 1.41 22.48 -1.11
CA CYS A 199 1.80 21.96 0.20
C CYS A 199 1.01 20.69 0.48
N THR A 200 1.68 19.55 0.58
CA THR A 200 1.03 18.24 0.82
C THR A 200 1.61 17.55 2.05
N PRO A 201 0.86 16.62 2.67
CA PRO A 201 1.36 15.83 3.79
C PRO A 201 2.60 15.01 3.39
N HIS A 202 3.67 15.07 4.17
CA HIS A 202 4.91 14.31 3.94
C HIS A 202 5.03 13.15 4.93
N ASN A 203 5.02 13.44 6.23
CA ASN A 203 5.03 12.41 7.27
C ASN A 203 3.65 12.36 7.92
N THR A 204 3.00 11.20 7.87
CA THR A 204 1.64 10.99 8.38
C THR A 204 1.57 9.70 9.18
N LYS A 205 0.71 9.69 10.19
CA LYS A 205 0.35 8.48 10.94
C LYS A 205 -1.13 8.17 10.72
N THR A 206 -1.52 6.91 10.86
CA THR A 206 -2.92 6.51 10.85
C THR A 206 -3.33 6.16 12.27
N VAL A 207 -4.41 6.77 12.78
CA VAL A 207 -4.98 6.48 14.09
C VAL A 207 -6.42 6.02 13.94
N GLN A 208 -6.86 5.09 14.79
CA GLN A 208 -8.25 4.66 14.80
C GLN A 208 -9.09 5.65 15.61
N VAL A 209 -10.12 6.22 14.99
CA VAL A 209 -11.04 7.18 15.63
C VAL A 209 -12.43 6.57 15.70
N GLU A 210 -13.04 6.69 16.86
CA GLU A 210 -14.43 6.28 17.09
C GLU A 210 -15.38 7.43 16.76
N PHE A 211 -16.37 7.12 15.93
CA PHE A 211 -17.40 8.03 15.47
C PHE A 211 -18.77 7.52 15.90
N GLN A 212 -19.63 8.44 16.31
CA GLN A 212 -21.05 8.20 16.52
C GLN A 212 -21.81 8.66 15.29
N CYS A 213 -22.47 7.72 14.62
CA CYS A 213 -23.30 7.94 13.44
C CYS A 213 -24.78 7.95 13.82
N SER A 214 -25.58 8.74 13.11
CA SER A 214 -27.05 8.70 13.25
C SER A 214 -27.64 7.67 12.27
N PRO A 215 -28.51 6.72 12.72
CA PRO A 215 -29.04 6.54 14.08
C PRO A 215 -28.19 5.57 14.95
N GLY A 216 -27.52 6.11 15.97
CA GLY A 216 -26.97 5.37 17.12
C GLY A 216 -25.80 4.40 16.90
N GLN A 217 -25.26 4.25 15.69
CA GLN A 217 -24.16 3.31 15.43
C GLN A 217 -22.80 3.94 15.74
N ALA A 218 -22.03 3.33 16.64
CA ALA A 218 -20.61 3.66 16.81
C ALA A 218 -19.78 2.89 15.78
N VAL A 219 -18.91 3.59 15.05
CA VAL A 219 -18.00 3.00 14.07
C VAL A 219 -16.58 3.47 14.31
N GLN A 220 -15.62 2.56 14.17
CA GLN A 220 -14.21 2.90 14.20
C GLN A 220 -13.70 3.08 12.77
N LYS A 221 -13.05 4.21 12.48
CA LYS A 221 -12.47 4.50 11.17
C LYS A 221 -11.01 4.94 11.30
N PRO A 222 -10.13 4.51 10.38
CA PRO A 222 -8.75 4.98 10.33
C PRO A 222 -8.69 6.41 9.81
N VAL A 223 -8.01 7.30 10.54
CA VAL A 223 -7.85 8.71 10.23
C VAL A 223 -6.37 9.08 10.13
N MET A 224 -6.03 9.86 9.11
CA MET A 224 -4.69 10.40 8.90
C MET A 224 -4.40 11.56 9.85
N VAL A 225 -3.29 11.45 10.59
CA VAL A 225 -2.70 12.51 11.42
C VAL A 225 -1.44 13.02 10.76
N ILE A 226 -1.44 14.31 10.40
CA ILE A 226 -0.31 14.96 9.74
C ILE A 226 0.76 15.31 10.79
N SER A 227 1.99 14.86 10.56
CA SER A 227 3.15 15.25 11.36
C SER A 227 3.90 16.43 10.72
N THR A 228 4.20 16.33 9.42
CA THR A 228 4.89 17.36 8.64
C THR A 228 4.31 17.48 7.24
N CYS A 229 4.42 18.66 6.63
CA CYS A 229 4.09 18.89 5.22
C CYS A 229 5.31 19.39 4.43
N THR A 230 5.30 19.19 3.12
CA THR A 230 6.35 19.64 2.20
C THR A 230 5.77 20.38 1.00
N CYS A 231 6.57 21.28 0.43
CA CYS A 231 6.22 22.03 -0.78
C CYS A 231 6.90 21.39 -1.99
N HIS A 232 6.13 21.05 -3.02
CA HIS A 232 6.66 20.48 -4.27
C HIS A 232 5.94 21.07 -5.49
N THR A 233 6.53 20.91 -6.68
CA THR A 233 6.00 21.41 -7.95
C THR A 233 5.06 20.42 -8.63
N ASN A 234 5.24 19.12 -8.39
CA ASN A 234 4.39 18.08 -8.98
C ASN A 234 3.07 17.94 -8.22
N CYS A 235 2.13 18.84 -8.47
CA CYS A 235 0.89 18.87 -7.71
C CYS A 235 -0.06 17.74 -8.13
N PRO A 236 -0.72 17.08 -7.15
CA PRO A 236 -1.68 16.03 -7.47
C PRO A 236 -2.77 16.62 -8.36
N GLN A 237 -2.96 16.05 -9.55
CA GLN A 237 -4.02 16.46 -10.46
C GLN A 237 -5.36 16.26 -9.74
N ASN A 238 -6.07 17.36 -9.48
CA ASN A 238 -7.39 17.30 -8.88
C ASN A 238 -8.33 16.76 -9.94
N ASN A 239 -8.69 15.47 -9.85
CA ASN A 239 -9.62 14.84 -10.77
C ASN A 239 -11.06 15.25 -10.42
N GLU A 240 -11.37 16.54 -10.56
CA GLU A 240 -12.74 17.10 -10.52
C GLU A 240 -13.45 16.82 -11.87
N ALA A 241 -13.41 15.57 -12.33
CA ALA A 241 -13.97 15.15 -13.61
C ALA A 241 -14.76 13.84 -13.50
N PHE A 242 -15.31 13.52 -12.32
CA PHE A 242 -16.16 12.32 -12.14
C PHE A 242 -17.41 12.56 -11.28
N LEU A 243 -17.96 13.77 -11.31
CA LEU A 243 -19.33 14.05 -10.87
C LEU A 243 -20.11 14.73 -12.00
N GLN A 244 -20.34 13.98 -13.07
CA GLN A 244 -21.57 14.11 -13.85
C GLN A 244 -22.18 12.71 -13.89
N GLN A 245 -23.00 12.40 -12.88
CA GLN A 245 -24.00 11.36 -13.06
C GLN A 245 -24.88 11.76 -14.25
N PRO A 246 -25.23 10.83 -15.15
CA PRO A 246 -26.18 11.13 -16.21
C PRO A 246 -27.51 11.46 -15.55
N GLU A 247 -28.00 12.68 -15.79
CA GLU A 247 -29.39 13.00 -15.52
C GLU A 247 -30.26 11.99 -16.27
N LEU A 248 -30.99 11.19 -15.50
CA LEU A 248 -32.05 10.34 -15.99
C LEU A 248 -33.10 11.28 -16.60
N LYS A 249 -33.07 11.46 -17.93
CA LYS A 249 -34.11 12.18 -18.66
C LYS A 249 -35.45 11.51 -18.38
N ALA A 250 -36.25 12.12 -17.52
CA ALA A 250 -37.68 11.91 -17.48
C ALA A 250 -38.24 12.43 -18.82
N SER A 251 -38.47 11.51 -19.76
CA SER A 251 -39.25 11.78 -20.96
C SER A 251 -40.72 11.86 -20.52
N GLY A 252 -41.21 13.08 -20.31
CA GLY A 252 -42.62 13.38 -20.44
C GLY A 252 -43.02 13.18 -21.92
N GLY A 253 -44.04 12.36 -22.14
CA GLY A 253 -44.70 12.21 -23.43
C GLY A 253 -46.20 12.23 -23.21
N GLU A 254 -46.81 13.36 -23.55
CA GLU A 254 -48.24 13.50 -23.84
C GLU A 254 -48.63 12.55 -24.99
N ILE A 255 -49.73 11.81 -24.80
CA ILE A 255 -50.95 11.74 -25.63
C ILE A 255 -52.05 11.12 -24.76
#